data_AF-A0A9W8A3M8-F1
#
_entry.id   AF-A0A9W8A3M8-F1
#
_cell.length_a   1.000
_cell.length_b   1.000
_cell.length_c   1.000
_cell.angle_alpha   90.00
_cell.angle_beta   90.00
_cell.angle_gamma   90.00
#
_symmetry.space_group_name_H-M   'P 1'
#
loop_
_entity.id
_entity.type
_entity.pdbx_description
1 polymer ?
#
loop_
_entity_poly.entity_id
_entity_poly.type
_entity_poly.pdbx_seq_one_letter_code
_entity_poly.pdbx_strand_id
1 'polypeptide(L)'
;MNISELTRKRPYEDSDEELFEKPKTYAPAMTKPEPSIFGITPNQDLLRVLSDFIIKHMSSPGLEIEAKLGTLIDKNTKKRITLPVMCETVLMQDQSWLRFESCMTLKQHAHFNHILNQRTQETNKPRYTGHKILYKHTKEVDRFYTGESEKVRVTTDKETSQVLSLSVPQGDPMMERQKDRVSYKHEIFSFDLTQVTVPAEKPRINPYATGPPPKTPEPKLIHELEIEIADPKRLFDEKNLFIKNSNNHFNDMVQSFLNNMKVLAKSAPPP
;
A
#
# COMPACT_ATOMS: atom_id res chain seq x y z
N MET A 1 24.08 68.57 -38.25
CA MET A 1 22.63 68.50 -37.94
C MET A 1 22.13 67.14 -38.43
N ASN A 2 21.42 66.29 -37.69
CA ASN A 2 21.25 66.10 -36.26
C ASN A 2 20.85 64.61 -36.15
N ILE A 3 21.61 63.79 -35.41
CA ILE A 3 21.29 62.39 -35.18
C ILE A 3 20.32 62.38 -34.01
N SER A 4 19.02 62.45 -34.28
CA SER A 4 18.02 62.51 -33.21
C SER A 4 16.67 62.00 -33.67
N GLU A 5 16.56 60.70 -33.94
CA GLU A 5 15.26 60.02 -34.00
C GLU A 5 15.44 58.50 -33.93
N LEU A 6 15.75 57.96 -32.74
CA LEU A 6 15.56 56.53 -32.41
C LEU A 6 15.84 56.24 -30.92
N THR A 7 15.11 56.91 -30.01
CA THR A 7 14.89 56.41 -28.65
C THR A 7 13.56 56.94 -28.11
N ARG A 8 12.43 56.36 -28.52
CA ARG A 8 11.21 56.45 -27.72
C ARG A 8 11.34 55.47 -26.55
N LYS A 9 11.94 55.93 -25.45
CA LYS A 9 11.69 55.34 -24.13
C LYS A 9 10.19 55.46 -23.88
N ARG A 10 9.50 54.34 -23.65
CA ARG A 10 8.17 54.39 -23.04
C ARG A 10 8.34 55.05 -21.66
N PRO A 11 7.48 55.99 -21.24
CA PRO A 11 7.45 56.43 -19.86
C PRO A 11 7.17 55.19 -19.01
N TYR A 12 8.11 54.84 -18.14
CA TYR A 12 7.82 53.96 -17.03
C TYR A 12 6.95 54.80 -16.10
N GLU A 13 5.64 54.54 -16.10
CA GLU A 13 4.73 55.14 -15.12
C GLU A 13 5.10 54.57 -13.75
N ASP A 14 5.84 55.36 -12.98
CA ASP A 14 6.04 55.19 -11.53
C ASP A 14 4.70 55.44 -10.80
N SER A 15 3.73 54.53 -10.93
CA SER A 15 2.45 54.64 -10.21
C SER A 15 1.99 53.39 -9.45
N ASP A 16 2.80 52.34 -9.38
CA ASP A 16 2.44 51.12 -8.65
C ASP A 16 3.16 50.95 -7.29
N GLU A 17 4.08 51.85 -6.92
CA GLU A 17 4.79 51.77 -5.63
C GLU A 17 3.93 52.18 -4.41
N GLU A 18 2.74 52.77 -4.61
CA GLU A 18 1.87 53.23 -3.51
C GLU A 18 0.87 52.17 -2.99
N LEU A 19 0.80 50.96 -3.55
CA LEU A 19 -0.17 49.94 -3.13
C LEU A 19 0.28 49.07 -1.94
N PHE A 20 1.50 49.26 -1.42
CA PHE A 20 1.97 48.54 -0.23
C PHE A 20 2.01 49.49 0.98
N GLU A 21 0.86 49.68 1.62
CA GLU A 21 0.81 50.32 2.94
C GLU A 21 1.83 49.64 3.88
N LYS A 22 2.73 50.43 4.48
CA LYS A 22 3.70 49.94 5.46
C LYS A 22 2.94 49.31 6.64
N PRO A 23 3.19 48.04 6.99
CA PRO A 23 2.40 47.37 8.02
C PRO A 23 2.60 48.04 9.38
N LYS A 24 1.48 48.41 10.02
CA LYS A 24 1.46 48.89 11.42
C LYS A 24 2.10 47.81 12.30
N THR A 25 3.07 48.21 13.12
CA THR A 25 3.81 47.34 14.04
C THR A 25 2.92 46.85 15.18
N TYR A 26 2.14 45.83 14.90
CA TYR A 26 1.67 44.87 15.89
C TYR A 26 2.24 43.54 15.41
N ALA A 27 3.12 42.91 16.19
CA ALA A 27 3.52 41.54 15.90
C ALA A 27 2.26 40.68 16.02
N PRO A 28 1.63 40.27 14.92
CA PRO A 28 0.42 39.46 14.99
C PRO A 28 0.86 38.09 15.51
N ALA A 29 0.05 37.44 16.35
CA ALA A 29 0.25 36.02 16.61
C ALA A 29 0.45 35.32 15.27
N MET A 30 1.59 34.62 15.06
CA MET A 30 1.96 34.09 13.75
C MET A 30 0.79 33.29 13.17
N THR A 31 0.11 33.87 12.18
CA THR A 31 -1.04 33.25 11.55
C THR A 31 -0.56 32.03 10.79
N LYS A 32 -1.36 30.95 10.81
CA LYS A 32 -1.06 29.77 10.01
C LYS A 32 -0.92 30.22 8.54
N PRO A 33 0.18 29.89 7.85
CA PRO A 33 0.35 30.30 6.46
C PRO A 33 -0.78 29.72 5.60
N GLU A 34 -1.23 30.51 4.62
CA GLU A 34 -2.15 30.03 3.60
C GLU A 34 -1.51 28.87 2.82
N PRO A 35 -2.29 27.88 2.36
CA PRO A 35 -1.75 26.72 1.66
C PRO A 35 -1.10 27.07 0.31
N SER A 36 -1.56 28.13 -0.34
CA SER A 36 -0.97 28.75 -1.53
C SER A 36 -1.53 30.17 -1.71
N ILE A 37 -0.99 30.94 -2.66
CA ILE A 37 -1.54 32.25 -3.07
C ILE A 37 -3.00 32.19 -3.56
N PHE A 38 -3.50 30.99 -3.86
CA PHE A 38 -4.87 30.77 -4.31
C PHE A 38 -5.78 30.26 -3.17
N GLY A 39 -5.27 30.13 -1.95
CA GLY A 39 -5.99 29.53 -0.83
C GLY A 39 -6.26 28.02 -1.00
N ILE A 40 -5.61 27.36 -1.97
CA ILE A 40 -5.84 25.95 -2.33
C ILE A 40 -4.57 25.13 -2.09
N THR A 41 -4.70 23.96 -1.48
CA THR A 41 -3.64 22.95 -1.43
C THR A 41 -3.69 22.09 -2.70
N PRO A 42 -2.66 22.08 -3.56
CA PRO A 42 -2.64 21.20 -4.71
C PRO A 42 -2.53 19.73 -4.26
N ASN A 43 -3.19 18.83 -5.00
CA ASN A 43 -3.05 17.40 -4.78
C ASN A 43 -1.62 16.94 -5.09
N GLN A 44 -1.12 15.96 -4.33
CA GLN A 44 0.18 15.35 -4.62
C GLN A 44 0.12 14.53 -5.91
N ASP A 45 1.19 14.54 -6.71
CA ASP A 45 1.25 13.76 -7.96
C ASP A 45 1.03 12.26 -7.73
N LEU A 46 1.58 11.73 -6.64
CA LEU A 46 1.39 10.32 -6.27
C LEU A 46 -0.08 9.98 -5.99
N LEU A 47 -0.83 10.90 -5.36
CA LEU A 47 -2.26 10.74 -5.14
C LEU A 47 -3.00 10.67 -6.48
N ARG A 48 -2.71 11.60 -7.40
CA ARG A 48 -3.32 11.62 -8.72
C ARG A 48 -3.06 10.34 -9.50
N VAL A 49 -1.80 9.90 -9.57
CA VAL A 49 -1.42 8.66 -10.29
C VAL A 49 -2.13 7.44 -9.71
N LEU A 50 -2.22 7.34 -8.38
CA LEU A 50 -2.89 6.23 -7.71
C LEU A 50 -4.41 6.29 -7.92
N SER A 51 -5.03 7.46 -7.81
CA SER A 51 -6.45 7.69 -8.08
C SER A 51 -6.82 7.27 -9.50
N ASP A 52 -6.06 7.70 -10.50
CA ASP A 52 -6.28 7.36 -11.91
C ASP A 52 -6.14 5.84 -12.15
N PHE A 53 -5.12 5.22 -11.54
CA PHE A 53 -4.92 3.77 -11.61
C PHE A 53 -6.10 3.01 -11.02
N ILE A 54 -6.54 3.37 -9.82
CA ILE A 54 -7.68 2.72 -9.16
C ILE A 54 -8.95 2.88 -10.03
N ILE A 55 -9.27 4.09 -10.49
CA ILE A 55 -10.44 4.36 -11.33
C ILE A 55 -10.45 3.47 -12.58
N LYS A 56 -9.30 3.32 -13.24
CA LYS A 56 -9.15 2.50 -14.45
C LYS A 56 -9.51 1.03 -14.22
N HIS A 57 -9.27 0.49 -13.03
CA HIS A 57 -9.44 -0.92 -12.71
C HIS A 57 -10.69 -1.25 -11.88
N MET A 58 -11.47 -0.25 -11.45
CA MET A 58 -12.62 -0.45 -10.55
C MET A 58 -13.75 -1.34 -11.11
N SER A 59 -13.85 -1.49 -12.43
CA SER A 59 -14.91 -2.29 -13.06
C SER A 59 -14.56 -3.78 -13.19
N SER A 60 -13.40 -4.20 -12.69
CA SER A 60 -12.97 -5.61 -12.75
C SER A 60 -13.83 -6.49 -11.82
N PRO A 61 -14.37 -7.63 -12.30
CA PRO A 61 -15.06 -8.60 -11.45
C PRO A 61 -14.13 -9.14 -10.35
N GLY A 62 -14.64 -9.27 -9.13
CA GLY A 62 -13.86 -9.79 -8.00
C GLY A 62 -12.70 -8.88 -7.58
N LEU A 63 -12.81 -7.57 -7.82
CA LEU A 63 -11.77 -6.59 -7.51
C LEU A 63 -11.30 -6.67 -6.04
N GLU A 64 -9.99 -6.84 -5.88
CA GLU A 64 -9.27 -6.74 -4.62
C GLU A 64 -8.20 -5.66 -4.79
N ILE A 65 -8.16 -4.68 -3.88
CA ILE A 65 -7.17 -3.61 -3.89
C ILE A 65 -6.32 -3.77 -2.63
N GLU A 66 -5.09 -4.22 -2.81
CA GLU A 66 -4.11 -4.44 -1.75
C GLU A 66 -2.77 -3.76 -2.08
N ALA A 67 -2.08 -3.34 -1.02
CA ALA A 67 -0.70 -2.87 -1.07
C ALA A 67 0.14 -3.70 -0.11
N LYS A 68 1.31 -4.15 -0.56
CA LYS A 68 2.21 -4.98 0.25
C LYS A 68 3.53 -4.26 0.51
N LEU A 69 4.04 -4.42 1.72
CA LEU A 69 5.39 -4.01 2.05
C LEU A 69 6.38 -5.08 1.61
N GLY A 70 7.48 -4.67 0.97
CA GLY A 70 8.45 -5.60 0.43
C GLY A 70 9.64 -4.91 -0.22
N THR A 71 10.42 -5.69 -0.96
CA THR A 71 11.64 -5.21 -1.62
C THR A 71 11.54 -5.38 -3.13
N LEU A 72 11.86 -4.31 -3.85
CA LEU A 72 12.06 -4.34 -5.29
C LEU A 72 13.45 -4.89 -5.62
N ILE A 73 13.51 -5.99 -6.37
CA ILE A 73 14.73 -6.74 -6.69
C ILE A 73 14.99 -6.74 -8.19
N ASP A 74 16.21 -6.44 -8.58
CA ASP A 74 16.69 -6.62 -9.95
C ASP A 74 16.88 -8.12 -10.23
N LYS A 75 16.27 -8.63 -11.30
CA LYS A 75 16.28 -10.06 -11.64
C LYS A 75 17.65 -10.58 -12.06
N ASN A 76 18.55 -9.73 -12.54
CA ASN A 76 19.89 -10.12 -12.97
C ASN A 76 20.84 -10.16 -11.76
N THR A 77 20.88 -9.07 -11.00
CA THR A 77 21.80 -8.93 -9.86
C THR A 77 21.32 -9.64 -8.60
N LYS A 78 20.03 -9.97 -8.53
CA LYS A 78 19.33 -10.52 -7.34
C LYS A 78 19.42 -9.63 -6.10
N LYS A 79 19.72 -8.34 -6.28
CA LYS A 79 19.83 -7.35 -5.20
C LYS A 79 18.70 -6.34 -5.25
N ARG A 80 18.51 -5.62 -4.14
CA ARG A 80 17.61 -4.46 -4.08
C ARG A 80 18.00 -3.44 -5.14
N ILE A 81 17.00 -2.95 -5.88
CA ILE A 81 17.24 -1.95 -6.92
C ILE A 81 17.74 -0.64 -6.33
N THR A 82 18.50 0.09 -7.13
CA THR A 82 18.83 1.50 -6.88
C THR A 82 18.40 2.28 -8.12
N LEU A 83 17.69 3.39 -7.89
CA LEU A 83 17.21 4.28 -8.93
C LEU A 83 17.78 5.68 -8.69
N PRO A 84 18.03 6.49 -9.72
CA PRO A 84 18.53 7.86 -9.59
C PRO A 84 17.41 8.82 -9.15
N VAL A 85 16.76 8.52 -8.03
CA VAL A 85 15.67 9.31 -7.42
C VAL A 85 15.94 9.46 -5.93
N MET A 86 15.53 10.58 -5.35
CA MET A 86 15.75 10.88 -3.92
C MET A 86 14.48 10.75 -3.08
N CYS A 87 13.35 10.43 -3.70
CA CYS A 87 12.05 10.35 -3.06
C CYS A 87 11.26 9.11 -3.53
N GLU A 88 10.15 8.87 -2.86
CA GLU A 88 9.15 7.89 -3.28
C GLU A 88 8.65 8.22 -4.70
N THR A 89 8.69 7.23 -5.58
CA THR A 89 8.30 7.39 -6.98
C THR A 89 7.49 6.19 -7.46
N VAL A 90 6.52 6.45 -8.33
CA VAL A 90 5.84 5.40 -9.10
C VAL A 90 6.77 4.97 -10.23
N LEU A 91 6.91 3.67 -10.42
CA LEU A 91 7.61 3.11 -11.58
C LEU A 91 6.59 2.86 -12.68
N MET A 92 7.02 3.04 -13.94
CA MET A 92 6.19 2.67 -15.07
C MET A 92 5.85 1.18 -15.05
N GLN A 93 4.75 0.79 -15.70
CA GLN A 93 4.35 -0.60 -15.84
C GLN A 93 5.39 -1.41 -16.65
N ASP A 94 5.26 -2.73 -16.64
CA ASP A 94 6.01 -3.67 -17.49
C ASP A 94 7.55 -3.65 -17.34
N GLN A 95 8.03 -3.41 -16.13
CA GLN A 95 9.46 -3.52 -15.81
C GLN A 95 9.91 -4.99 -15.74
N SER A 96 10.17 -5.60 -16.89
CA SER A 96 10.50 -7.03 -17.00
C SER A 96 11.79 -7.42 -16.23
N TRP A 97 12.71 -6.49 -16.03
CA TRP A 97 13.95 -6.65 -15.25
C TRP A 97 13.72 -6.66 -13.73
N LEU A 98 12.54 -6.26 -13.28
CA LEU A 98 12.18 -6.07 -11.89
C LEU A 98 11.30 -7.21 -11.38
N ARG A 99 11.47 -7.60 -10.11
CA ARG A 99 10.48 -8.38 -9.35
C ARG A 99 10.24 -7.75 -7.99
N PHE A 100 9.04 -7.92 -7.46
CA PHE A 100 8.69 -7.55 -6.09
C PHE A 100 8.76 -8.78 -5.18
N GLU A 101 9.46 -8.65 -4.05
CA GLU A 101 9.45 -9.63 -2.96
C GLU A 101 8.58 -9.13 -1.82
N SER A 102 7.40 -9.72 -1.68
CA SER A 102 6.51 -9.52 -0.54
C SER A 102 7.04 -10.32 0.66
N CYS A 103 8.08 -9.81 1.32
CA CYS A 103 8.59 -10.39 2.55
C CYS A 103 9.28 -9.35 3.42
N MET A 104 9.28 -9.60 4.73
CA MET A 104 10.00 -8.80 5.71
C MET A 104 10.71 -9.68 6.73
N THR A 105 11.62 -9.08 7.52
CA THR A 105 12.31 -9.82 8.58
C THR A 105 11.38 -10.07 9.77
N LEU A 106 11.69 -11.07 10.60
CA LEU A 106 10.94 -11.35 11.82
C LEU A 106 10.89 -10.12 12.75
N LYS A 107 11.98 -9.35 12.80
CA LYS A 107 12.06 -8.09 13.56
C LYS A 107 11.07 -7.05 13.05
N GLN A 108 10.97 -6.87 11.73
CA GLN A 108 9.99 -5.98 11.12
C GLN A 108 8.56 -6.44 11.42
N HIS A 109 8.27 -7.73 11.23
CA HIS A 109 6.96 -8.30 11.54
C HIS A 109 6.56 -8.09 13.01
N ALA A 110 7.46 -8.38 13.96
CA ALA A 110 7.22 -8.16 15.38
C ALA A 110 6.99 -6.68 15.71
N HIS A 111 7.74 -5.78 15.07
CA HIS A 111 7.56 -4.34 15.23
C HIS A 111 6.17 -3.89 14.75
N PHE A 112 5.74 -4.30 13.56
CA PHE A 112 4.40 -3.96 13.04
C PHE A 112 3.28 -4.50 13.92
N ASN A 113 3.42 -5.74 14.38
CA ASN A 113 2.47 -6.34 15.32
C ASN A 113 2.37 -5.50 16.60
N HIS A 114 3.51 -5.05 17.13
CA HIS A 114 3.54 -4.22 18.33
C HIS A 114 2.80 -2.88 18.13
N ILE A 115 3.13 -2.12 17.09
CA ILE A 115 2.52 -0.79 16.89
C ILE A 115 1.03 -0.87 16.54
N LEU A 116 0.59 -1.90 15.81
CA LEU A 116 -0.83 -2.11 15.49
C LEU A 116 -1.63 -2.53 16.73
N ASN A 117 -1.06 -3.40 17.57
CA ASN A 117 -1.66 -3.75 18.87
C ASN A 117 -1.74 -2.54 19.80
N GLN A 118 -0.67 -1.74 19.90
CA GLN A 118 -0.69 -0.51 20.69
C GLN A 118 -1.79 0.44 20.19
N ARG A 119 -1.86 0.67 18.88
CA ARG A 119 -2.88 1.54 18.30
C ARG A 119 -4.29 1.01 18.56
N THR A 120 -4.48 -0.29 18.48
CA THR A 120 -5.75 -0.95 18.82
C THR A 120 -6.16 -0.66 20.26
N GLN A 121 -5.24 -0.79 21.21
CA GLN A 121 -5.51 -0.47 22.62
C GLN A 121 -5.86 1.01 22.81
N GLU A 122 -5.14 1.92 22.14
CA GLU A 122 -5.42 3.36 22.21
C GLU A 122 -6.83 3.70 21.72
N THR A 123 -7.23 3.16 20.57
CA THR A 123 -8.56 3.44 20.00
C THR A 123 -9.71 2.86 20.82
N ASN A 124 -9.44 1.87 21.67
CA ASN A 124 -10.43 1.28 22.58
C ASN A 124 -10.58 2.02 23.91
N LYS A 125 -9.76 3.06 24.17
CA LYS A 125 -9.89 3.87 25.40
C LYS A 125 -11.18 4.69 25.40
N PRO A 126 -11.86 4.88 26.56
CA PRO A 126 -13.13 5.62 26.63
C PRO A 126 -13.09 7.07 26.13
N ARG A 127 -11.91 7.73 26.19
CA ARG A 127 -11.73 9.12 25.76
C ARG A 127 -11.42 9.26 24.26
N TYR A 128 -11.24 8.15 23.54
CA TYR A 128 -10.94 8.19 22.12
C TYR A 128 -12.23 8.47 21.32
N THR A 129 -12.19 9.48 20.47
CA THR A 129 -13.36 9.96 19.71
C THR A 129 -13.38 9.52 18.25
N GLY A 130 -12.31 8.87 17.78
CA GLY A 130 -12.21 8.38 16.39
C GLY A 130 -12.78 6.97 16.21
N HIS A 131 -12.62 6.43 15.00
CA HIS A 131 -12.98 5.05 14.68
C HIS A 131 -12.10 4.04 15.43
N LYS A 132 -12.75 3.04 16.04
CA LYS A 132 -12.05 1.96 16.74
C LYS A 132 -11.38 1.03 15.74
N ILE A 133 -10.22 0.48 16.12
CA ILE A 133 -9.61 -0.63 15.39
C ILE A 133 -10.21 -1.93 15.90
N LEU A 134 -10.71 -2.75 14.97
CA LEU A 134 -11.18 -4.10 15.24
C LEU A 134 -10.06 -5.10 15.01
N TYR A 135 -9.92 -6.06 15.92
CA TYR A 135 -8.88 -7.08 15.87
C TYR A 135 -9.48 -8.45 15.58
N LYS A 136 -8.84 -9.23 14.70
CA LYS A 136 -9.16 -10.64 14.45
C LYS A 136 -7.88 -11.43 14.22
N HIS A 137 -7.79 -12.63 14.80
CA HIS A 137 -6.71 -13.57 14.57
C HIS A 137 -7.29 -14.83 13.93
N THR A 138 -6.77 -15.24 12.77
CA THR A 138 -7.17 -16.47 12.08
C THR A 138 -5.97 -17.37 11.82
N LYS A 139 -6.24 -18.67 11.79
CA LYS A 139 -5.29 -19.69 11.32
C LYS A 139 -5.94 -20.41 10.16
N GLU A 140 -5.32 -20.31 8.99
CA GLU A 140 -5.87 -20.78 7.73
C GLU A 140 -4.92 -21.80 7.09
N VAL A 141 -5.47 -22.68 6.26
CA VAL A 141 -4.71 -23.56 5.37
C VAL A 141 -5.14 -23.26 3.95
N ASP A 142 -4.18 -22.86 3.13
CA ASP A 142 -4.36 -22.69 1.70
C ASP A 142 -3.87 -23.95 0.98
N ARG A 143 -4.77 -24.57 0.20
CA ARG A 143 -4.47 -25.71 -0.68
C ARG A 143 -4.63 -25.28 -2.14
N PHE A 144 -3.67 -25.65 -2.96
CA PHE A 144 -3.63 -25.29 -4.37
C PHE A 144 -3.79 -26.54 -5.24
N TYR A 145 -4.73 -26.47 -6.18
CA TYR A 145 -5.08 -27.55 -7.10
C TYR A 145 -4.87 -27.10 -8.55
N THR A 146 -4.59 -28.05 -9.43
CA THR A 146 -4.65 -27.82 -10.88
C THR A 146 -6.11 -27.88 -11.31
N GLY A 147 -6.68 -26.76 -11.74
CA GLY A 147 -7.96 -26.76 -12.45
C GLY A 147 -7.76 -27.00 -13.95
N GLU A 148 -8.86 -27.13 -14.70
CA GLU A 148 -8.84 -27.37 -16.15
C GLU A 148 -8.19 -26.22 -16.94
N SER A 149 -8.28 -24.98 -16.43
CA SER A 149 -7.71 -23.78 -17.08
C SER A 149 -6.82 -22.94 -16.16
N GLU A 150 -7.05 -22.98 -14.84
CA GLU A 150 -6.35 -22.14 -13.87
C GLU A 150 -6.04 -22.88 -12.57
N LYS A 151 -5.12 -22.34 -11.77
CA LYS A 151 -4.85 -22.86 -10.43
C LYS A 151 -5.99 -22.47 -9.50
N VAL A 152 -6.58 -23.45 -8.82
CA VAL A 152 -7.65 -23.22 -7.84
C VAL A 152 -7.05 -23.17 -6.44
N ARG A 153 -7.35 -22.11 -5.69
CA ARG A 153 -6.99 -21.99 -4.27
C ARG A 153 -8.22 -22.28 -3.41
N VAL A 154 -8.08 -23.23 -2.49
CA VAL A 154 -9.06 -23.54 -1.45
C VAL A 154 -8.48 -23.12 -0.11
N THR A 155 -9.19 -22.25 0.61
CA THR A 155 -8.79 -21.82 1.96
C THR A 155 -9.72 -22.47 3.00
N THR A 156 -9.13 -23.07 4.02
CA THR A 156 -9.86 -23.68 5.15
C THR A 156 -9.43 -23.02 6.45
N ASP A 157 -10.41 -22.61 7.26
CA ASP A 157 -10.16 -22.15 8.63
C ASP A 157 -9.80 -23.36 9.53
N LYS A 158 -8.69 -23.28 10.27
CA LYS A 158 -8.18 -24.41 11.07
C LYS A 158 -9.02 -24.71 12.30
N GLU A 159 -9.68 -23.71 12.87
CA GLU A 159 -10.42 -23.87 14.13
C GLU A 159 -11.82 -24.43 13.86
N THR A 160 -12.47 -23.92 12.83
CA THR A 160 -13.85 -24.28 12.47
C THR A 160 -13.93 -25.38 11.42
N SER A 161 -12.83 -25.70 10.75
CA SER A 161 -12.80 -26.54 9.54
C SER A 161 -13.72 -26.03 8.42
N GLN A 162 -14.15 -24.76 8.48
CA GLN A 162 -15.00 -24.17 7.46
C GLN A 162 -14.18 -23.91 6.19
N VAL A 163 -14.68 -24.41 5.06
CA VAL A 163 -14.12 -24.11 3.74
C VAL A 163 -14.66 -22.75 3.29
N LEU A 164 -13.76 -21.83 2.96
CA LEU A 164 -14.10 -20.47 2.50
C LEU A 164 -14.29 -20.39 0.98
N SER A 165 -14.00 -21.45 0.22
CA SER A 165 -14.20 -21.52 -1.23
C SER A 165 -15.56 -22.15 -1.60
N LEU A 166 -16.11 -21.74 -2.73
CA LEU A 166 -17.41 -22.23 -3.23
C LEU A 166 -17.36 -23.69 -3.69
N SER A 167 -16.19 -24.21 -4.07
CA SER A 167 -15.99 -25.61 -4.46
C SER A 167 -14.58 -26.09 -4.12
N VAL A 168 -14.45 -27.41 -3.94
CA VAL A 168 -13.16 -28.09 -3.70
C VAL A 168 -12.93 -29.05 -4.86
N PRO A 169 -11.85 -28.89 -5.65
CA PRO A 169 -11.52 -29.80 -6.74
C PRO A 169 -11.27 -31.24 -6.24
N GLN A 170 -11.55 -32.24 -7.07
CA GLN A 170 -11.16 -33.62 -6.78
C GLN A 170 -9.64 -33.82 -7.01
N GLY A 171 -9.01 -34.62 -6.15
CA GLY A 171 -7.59 -34.96 -6.23
C GLY A 171 -6.75 -34.37 -5.09
N ASP A 172 -5.47 -34.71 -5.06
CA ASP A 172 -4.54 -34.21 -4.06
C ASP A 172 -4.06 -32.78 -4.40
N PRO A 173 -3.92 -31.89 -3.40
CA PRO A 173 -3.37 -30.57 -3.63
C PRO A 173 -1.90 -30.66 -4.08
N MET A 174 -1.53 -29.83 -5.06
CA MET A 174 -0.14 -29.71 -5.50
C MET A 174 0.75 -29.08 -4.43
N MET A 175 0.17 -28.17 -3.65
CA MET A 175 0.87 -27.39 -2.63
C MET A 175 -0.10 -27.06 -1.51
N GLU A 176 0.42 -27.10 -0.30
CA GLU A 176 -0.27 -26.60 0.89
C GLU A 176 0.63 -25.54 1.55
N ARG A 177 0.02 -24.50 2.10
CA ARG A 177 0.70 -23.57 3.00
C ARG A 177 -0.20 -23.26 4.18
N GLN A 178 0.42 -23.07 5.34
CA GLN A 178 -0.28 -22.69 6.56
C GLN A 178 -0.11 -21.19 6.77
N LYS A 179 -1.20 -20.51 7.09
CA LYS A 179 -1.22 -19.07 7.34
C LYS A 179 -1.65 -18.81 8.77
N ASP A 180 -0.88 -18.00 9.47
CA ASP A 180 -1.23 -17.43 10.76
C ASP A 180 -1.36 -15.92 10.56
N ARG A 181 -2.59 -15.39 10.66
CA ARG A 181 -2.94 -14.04 10.24
C ARG A 181 -3.55 -13.24 11.38
N VAL A 182 -2.97 -12.08 11.63
CA VAL A 182 -3.49 -11.07 12.53
C VAL A 182 -4.00 -9.89 11.69
N SER A 183 -5.31 -9.68 11.70
CA SER A 183 -5.99 -8.64 10.93
C SER A 183 -6.49 -7.52 11.84
N TYR A 184 -6.20 -6.29 11.43
CA TYR A 184 -6.69 -5.06 12.06
C TYR A 184 -7.58 -4.32 11.07
N LYS A 185 -8.83 -4.02 11.43
CA LYS A 185 -9.75 -3.25 10.58
C LYS A 185 -10.00 -1.87 11.14
N HIS A 186 -9.85 -0.86 10.29
CA HIS A 186 -10.11 0.54 10.63
C HIS A 186 -10.76 1.24 9.45
N GLU A 187 -11.98 1.73 9.64
CA GLU A 187 -12.80 2.31 8.56
C GLU A 187 -12.96 1.32 7.38
N ILE A 188 -12.53 1.71 6.18
CA ILE A 188 -12.58 0.87 4.97
C ILE A 188 -11.30 0.07 4.74
N PHE A 189 -10.35 0.08 5.69
CA PHE A 189 -9.05 -0.53 5.53
C PHE A 189 -8.90 -1.80 6.38
N SER A 190 -8.21 -2.81 5.83
CA SER A 190 -7.65 -3.94 6.60
C SER A 190 -6.14 -3.85 6.59
N PHE A 191 -5.52 -4.24 7.70
CA PHE A 191 -4.07 -4.39 7.85
C PHE A 191 -3.81 -5.81 8.31
N ASP A 192 -3.19 -6.61 7.46
CA ASP A 192 -3.04 -8.04 7.69
C ASP A 192 -1.56 -8.38 7.84
N LEU A 193 -1.18 -8.79 9.06
CA LEU A 193 0.12 -9.39 9.34
C LEU A 193 0.00 -10.90 9.20
N THR A 194 0.72 -11.47 8.25
CA THR A 194 0.61 -12.89 7.93
C THR A 194 1.97 -13.58 8.06
N GLN A 195 2.02 -14.66 8.83
CA GLN A 195 3.09 -15.64 8.78
C GLN A 195 2.65 -16.80 7.89
N VAL A 196 3.40 -17.06 6.83
CA VAL A 196 3.14 -18.13 5.87
C VAL A 196 4.21 -19.21 6.03
N THR A 197 3.78 -20.40 6.41
CA THR A 197 4.63 -21.59 6.50
C THR A 197 4.34 -22.50 5.32
N VAL A 198 5.33 -22.66 4.44
CA VAL A 198 5.30 -23.66 3.36
C VAL A 198 6.02 -24.90 3.88
N PRO A 199 5.32 -26.04 4.05
CA PRO A 199 5.95 -27.29 4.48
C PRO A 199 7.07 -27.71 3.52
N ALA A 200 8.09 -28.37 4.06
CA ALA A 200 9.13 -28.97 3.26
C ALA A 200 8.55 -29.99 2.27
N GLU A 201 8.99 -29.96 1.02
CA GLU A 201 8.63 -31.01 0.06
C GLU A 201 9.08 -32.37 0.59
N LYS A 202 8.21 -33.39 0.56
CA LYS A 202 8.66 -34.75 0.86
C LYS A 202 9.73 -35.13 -0.17
N PRO A 203 10.93 -35.56 0.25
CA PRO A 203 11.95 -36.00 -0.69
C PRO A 203 11.36 -37.05 -1.61
N ARG A 204 11.46 -36.85 -2.93
CA ARG A 204 11.24 -37.96 -3.87
C ARG A 204 12.41 -38.91 -3.67
N ILE A 205 12.19 -39.97 -2.90
CA ILE A 205 13.20 -41.00 -2.67
C ILE A 205 13.39 -41.72 -4.00
N ASN A 206 14.51 -41.46 -4.68
CA ASN A 206 14.95 -42.31 -5.77
C ASN A 206 15.68 -43.51 -5.14
N PRO A 207 15.11 -44.74 -5.20
CA PRO A 207 15.73 -45.91 -4.59
C PRO A 207 17.07 -46.31 -5.23
N TYR A 208 17.41 -45.73 -6.39
CA TYR A 208 18.66 -45.98 -7.10
C TYR A 208 19.69 -44.84 -6.96
N ALA A 209 19.42 -43.85 -6.10
CA ALA A 209 20.37 -42.74 -5.88
C ALA A 209 21.65 -43.26 -5.22
N THR A 210 22.78 -43.13 -5.91
CA THR A 210 24.12 -43.41 -5.38
C THR A 210 24.76 -42.08 -4.98
N GLY A 211 24.73 -41.76 -3.69
CA GLY A 211 25.30 -40.53 -3.16
C GLY A 211 24.88 -40.26 -1.71
N PRO A 212 25.46 -39.23 -1.06
CA PRO A 212 25.04 -38.80 0.26
C PRO A 212 23.53 -38.47 0.24
N PRO A 213 22.79 -38.75 1.33
CA PRO A 213 21.39 -38.39 1.40
C PRO A 213 21.22 -36.89 1.11
N PRO A 214 20.27 -36.49 0.26
CA PRO A 214 19.99 -35.08 0.03
C PRO A 214 19.65 -34.40 1.35
N LYS A 215 20.12 -33.15 1.54
CA LYS A 215 19.76 -32.35 2.72
C LYS A 215 18.24 -32.35 2.89
N THR A 216 17.79 -32.63 4.11
CA THR A 216 16.38 -32.60 4.46
C THR A 216 15.82 -31.23 4.11
N PRO A 217 14.80 -31.12 3.25
CA PRO A 217 14.19 -29.84 2.96
C PRO A 217 13.60 -29.25 4.25
N GLU A 218 13.86 -27.97 4.47
CA GLU A 218 13.34 -27.22 5.63
C GLU A 218 12.07 -26.46 5.24
N PRO A 219 11.11 -26.31 6.17
CA PRO A 219 9.93 -25.49 5.92
C PRO A 219 10.33 -24.03 5.70
N LYS A 220 9.71 -23.39 4.72
CA LYS A 220 9.94 -21.97 4.43
C LYS A 220 8.95 -21.13 5.22
N LEU A 221 9.45 -20.22 6.05
CA LEU A 221 8.66 -19.24 6.77
C LEU A 221 8.78 -17.86 6.10
N ILE A 222 7.65 -17.23 5.81
CA ILE A 222 7.57 -15.91 5.19
C ILE A 222 6.72 -15.01 6.10
N HIS A 223 7.14 -13.76 6.26
CA HIS A 223 6.40 -12.74 6.99
C HIS A 223 5.95 -11.66 6.01
N GLU A 224 4.66 -11.35 6.00
CA GLU A 224 4.02 -10.42 5.08
C GLU A 224 3.20 -9.38 5.86
N LEU A 225 3.07 -8.18 5.29
CA LEU A 225 2.15 -7.15 5.74
C LEU A 225 1.43 -6.60 4.52
N GLU A 226 0.11 -6.71 4.57
CA GLU A 226 -0.82 -6.33 3.52
C GLU A 226 -1.71 -5.20 4.05
N ILE A 227 -1.98 -4.21 3.22
CA ILE A 227 -2.92 -3.13 3.51
C ILE A 227 -3.97 -3.16 2.41
N GLU A 228 -5.22 -3.39 2.77
CA GLU A 228 -6.30 -3.64 1.82
C GLU A 228 -7.38 -2.58 1.95
N ILE A 229 -8.04 -2.27 0.84
CA ILE A 229 -9.33 -1.60 0.86
C ILE A 229 -10.41 -2.67 1.06
N ALA A 230 -10.78 -2.89 2.32
CA ALA A 230 -11.71 -3.92 2.77
C ALA A 230 -13.18 -3.65 2.37
N ASP A 231 -13.52 -2.40 2.05
CA ASP A 231 -14.83 -2.02 1.51
C ASP A 231 -14.65 -1.32 0.14
N PRO A 232 -14.37 -2.10 -0.93
CA PRO A 232 -14.20 -1.54 -2.27
C PRO A 232 -15.50 -0.95 -2.82
N LYS A 233 -16.66 -1.38 -2.31
CA LYS A 233 -17.96 -0.83 -2.71
C LYS A 233 -18.10 0.62 -2.26
N ARG A 234 -17.76 0.93 -1.01
CA ARG A 234 -17.78 2.32 -0.52
C ARG A 234 -16.84 3.21 -1.33
N LEU A 235 -15.64 2.73 -1.67
CA LEU A 235 -14.73 3.46 -2.54
C LEU A 235 -15.33 3.71 -3.94
N PHE A 236 -16.00 2.71 -4.49
CA PHE A 236 -16.68 2.81 -5.80
C PHE A 236 -17.83 3.82 -5.79
N ASP A 237 -18.63 3.84 -4.71
CA ASP A 237 -19.72 4.79 -4.55
C ASP A 237 -19.19 6.24 -4.54
N GLU A 238 -18.12 6.50 -3.78
CA GLU A 238 -17.45 7.82 -3.73
C GLU A 238 -16.81 8.21 -5.07
N LYS A 239 -16.23 7.25 -5.79
CA LYS A 239 -15.71 7.46 -7.14
C LYS A 239 -16.80 7.87 -8.14
N ASN A 240 -18.01 7.34 -8.01
CA ASN A 240 -19.13 7.76 -8.86
C ASN A 240 -19.58 9.19 -8.57
N LEU A 241 -19.52 9.63 -7.32
CA LEU A 241 -19.77 11.03 -6.95
C LEU A 241 -18.64 11.94 -7.46
N PHE A 242 -17.39 11.49 -7.36
CA PHE A 242 -16.21 12.17 -7.88
C PHE A 242 -16.30 12.46 -9.38
N ILE A 243 -16.63 11.44 -10.20
CA ILE A 243 -16.79 11.62 -11.66
C ILE A 243 -17.92 12.59 -12.01
N LYS A 244 -18.96 12.66 -11.17
CA LYS A 244 -20.08 13.58 -11.35
C LYS A 244 -19.79 15.00 -10.85
N ASN A 245 -18.56 15.30 -10.43
CA ASN A 245 -18.19 16.55 -9.76
C ASN A 245 -19.13 16.90 -8.57
N SER A 246 -19.64 15.88 -7.89
CA SER A 246 -20.47 16.03 -6.69
C SER A 246 -19.60 16.01 -5.43
N ASN A 247 -20.14 16.46 -4.30
CA ASN A 247 -19.46 16.33 -3.02
C ASN A 247 -19.15 14.85 -2.74
N ASN A 248 -17.88 14.54 -2.45
CA ASN A 248 -17.37 13.17 -2.35
C ASN A 248 -16.12 13.13 -1.47
N HIS A 249 -15.71 11.93 -1.09
CA HIS A 249 -14.51 11.63 -0.30
C HIS A 249 -13.52 10.71 -1.03
N PHE A 250 -13.63 10.58 -2.35
CA PHE A 250 -12.80 9.62 -3.10
C PHE A 250 -11.30 9.88 -2.91
N ASN A 251 -10.85 11.12 -3.17
CA ASN A 251 -9.45 11.47 -2.98
C ASN A 251 -9.01 11.42 -1.51
N ASP A 252 -9.91 11.71 -0.55
CA ASP A 252 -9.61 11.59 0.88
C ASP A 252 -9.35 10.12 1.27
N MET A 253 -10.13 9.20 0.72
CA MET A 253 -9.99 7.76 0.96
C MET A 253 -8.69 7.22 0.34
N VAL A 254 -8.38 7.60 -0.91
CA VAL A 254 -7.11 7.21 -1.56
C VAL A 254 -5.91 7.83 -0.83
N GLN A 255 -6.02 9.08 -0.39
CA GLN A 255 -4.97 9.73 0.40
C GLN A 255 -4.78 9.07 1.76
N SER A 256 -5.86 8.62 2.41
CA SER A 256 -5.79 7.86 3.66
C SER A 256 -5.13 6.49 3.46
N PHE A 257 -5.46 5.79 2.38
CA PHE A 257 -4.79 4.54 1.99
C PHE A 257 -3.28 4.75 1.81
N LEU A 258 -2.90 5.79 1.06
CA LEU A 258 -1.51 6.16 0.84
C LEU A 258 -0.79 6.57 2.13
N ASN A 259 -1.45 7.32 3.02
CA ASN A 259 -0.89 7.72 4.31
C ASN A 259 -0.62 6.51 5.20
N ASN A 260 -1.56 5.57 5.26
CA ASN A 260 -1.41 4.31 5.99
C ASN A 260 -0.19 3.52 5.50
N MET A 261 -0.02 3.40 4.17
CA MET A 261 1.16 2.78 3.57
C MET A 261 2.45 3.51 3.96
N LYS A 262 2.48 4.85 3.85
CA LYS A 262 3.66 5.66 4.16
C LYS A 262 4.07 5.58 5.62
N VAL A 263 3.11 5.60 6.54
CA VAL A 263 3.39 5.50 7.99
C VAL A 263 4.06 4.15 8.29
N LEU A 264 3.51 3.05 7.77
CA LEU A 264 4.07 1.72 7.99
C LEU A 264 5.44 1.55 7.31
N ALA A 265 5.58 2.00 6.06
CA ALA A 265 6.85 1.91 5.34
C ALA A 265 7.97 2.70 6.06
N LYS A 266 7.65 3.86 6.63
CA LYS A 266 8.63 4.71 7.35
C LYS A 266 8.91 4.26 8.78
N SER A 267 7.99 3.53 9.42
CA SER A 267 8.22 2.98 10.76
C SER A 267 9.01 1.67 10.74
N ALA A 268 9.18 1.05 9.57
CA ALA A 268 9.89 -0.21 9.42
C ALA A 268 11.31 -0.13 10.00
N PRO A 269 11.69 -1.01 10.95
CA PRO A 269 13.08 -1.08 11.37
C PRO A 269 13.96 -1.55 10.21
N PRO A 270 15.27 -1.24 10.23
CA PRO A 270 16.22 -1.80 9.26
C PRO A 270 16.10 -3.33 9.20
N PRO A 271 16.19 -3.91 7.99
CA PRO A 271 16.13 -5.37 7.81
C PRO A 271 17.21 -6.08 8.62
#